data_AF-A0A954X0F6-F1
#
_entry.id   AF-A0A954X0F6-F1
#
_cell.length_a   1.000
_cell.length_b   1.000
_cell.length_c   1.000
_cell.angle_alpha   90.00
_cell.angle_beta   90.00
_cell.angle_gamma   90.00
#
_symmetry.space_group_name_H-M   'P 1'
#
loop_
_entity.id
_entity.type
_entity.pdbx_description
1 polymer ?
#
loop_
_entity_poly.entity_id
_entity_poly.type
_entity_poly.pdbx_seq_one_letter_code
_entity_poly.pdbx_strand_id
1 'polypeptide(L)'
;MNDRQEDRFSMFLVVRGFLNQNSATVSSIPAFLAAQNDFGTQVDAIQSLSQQLLSSAGTTADKTQLRGAMADAAVPIAAAMRALAAVTGDNQLAAQADVTRITLIGGRDTVAADRADQLHAVATQQAANLVDYGISDSHLTTLRAAIDAYRAAVQAPQQTIAANAAVRVQINDAFSAANKTLT
;
A
#
# COMPACT_ATOMS: atom_id res chain seq x y z
N MET A 1 -12.33 -11.07 11.38
CA MET A 1 -13.14 -11.10 12.62
C MET A 1 -12.31 -11.59 13.79
N ASN A 2 -12.82 -11.46 15.02
CA ASN A 2 -12.40 -12.31 16.14
C ASN A 2 -13.32 -13.54 16.24
N ASP A 3 -12.95 -14.54 17.05
CA ASP A 3 -13.69 -15.81 17.14
C ASP A 3 -15.17 -15.61 17.48
N ARG A 4 -15.47 -14.71 18.43
CA ARG A 4 -16.87 -14.40 18.81
C ARG A 4 -17.67 -13.77 17.67
N GLN A 5 -17.05 -12.95 16.85
CA GLN A 5 -17.67 -12.35 15.67
C GLN A 5 -17.91 -13.39 14.58
N GLU A 6 -17.02 -14.36 14.43
CA GLU A 6 -17.18 -15.46 13.48
C GLU A 6 -18.39 -16.34 13.84
N ASP A 7 -18.53 -16.69 15.12
CA ASP A 7 -19.70 -17.43 15.62
C ASP A 7 -21.01 -16.67 15.35
N ARG A 8 -21.02 -15.34 15.63
CA ARG A 8 -22.18 -14.49 15.38
C ARG A 8 -22.48 -14.33 13.90
N PHE A 9 -21.47 -14.22 13.05
CA PHE A 9 -21.65 -14.15 11.61
C PHE A 9 -22.26 -15.44 11.07
N SER A 10 -21.78 -16.59 11.55
CA SER A 10 -22.36 -17.90 11.24
C SER A 10 -23.84 -17.96 11.62
N MET A 11 -24.20 -17.47 12.80
CA MET A 11 -25.61 -17.34 13.21
C MET A 11 -26.40 -16.42 12.25
N PHE A 12 -25.86 -15.26 11.88
CA PHE A 12 -26.53 -14.34 10.96
C PHE A 12 -26.77 -14.94 9.57
N LEU A 13 -25.83 -15.74 9.05
CA LEU A 13 -26.01 -16.45 7.79
C LEU A 13 -27.18 -17.44 7.86
N VAL A 14 -27.33 -18.15 8.98
CA VAL A 14 -28.46 -19.07 9.22
C VAL A 14 -29.79 -18.31 9.28
N VAL A 15 -29.85 -17.21 10.05
CA VAL A 15 -31.05 -16.36 10.15
C VAL A 15 -31.44 -15.80 8.78
N ARG A 16 -30.48 -15.27 8.02
CA ARG A 16 -30.70 -14.79 6.65
C ARG A 16 -31.25 -15.89 5.75
N GLY A 17 -30.66 -17.09 5.83
CA GLY A 17 -31.12 -18.26 5.09
C GLY A 17 -32.57 -18.63 5.41
N PHE A 18 -32.93 -18.63 6.69
CA PHE A 18 -34.29 -18.90 7.14
C PHE A 18 -35.29 -17.85 6.65
N LEU A 19 -34.97 -16.55 6.78
CA LEU A 19 -35.85 -15.47 6.33
C LEU A 19 -36.06 -15.51 4.81
N ASN A 20 -35.02 -15.80 4.04
CA ASN A 20 -35.10 -15.93 2.59
C ASN A 20 -35.99 -17.12 2.16
N GLN A 21 -35.92 -18.24 2.88
CA GLN A 21 -36.79 -19.41 2.64
C GLN A 21 -38.27 -19.11 2.94
N ASN A 22 -38.55 -18.13 3.81
CA ASN A 22 -39.90 -17.75 4.22
C ASN A 22 -40.37 -16.42 3.60
N SER A 23 -39.80 -16.04 2.45
CA SER A 23 -39.97 -14.72 1.82
C SER A 23 -41.43 -14.30 1.60
N ALA A 24 -42.34 -15.24 1.32
CA ALA A 24 -43.77 -14.96 1.16
C ALA A 24 -44.39 -14.41 2.46
N THR A 25 -44.05 -15.01 3.61
CA THR A 25 -44.49 -14.54 4.92
C THR A 25 -43.82 -13.22 5.27
N VAL A 26 -42.51 -13.09 4.99
CA VAL A 26 -41.78 -11.86 5.30
C VAL A 26 -42.33 -10.65 4.53
N SER A 27 -42.62 -10.86 3.24
CA SER A 27 -43.13 -9.80 2.36
C SER A 27 -44.57 -9.37 2.70
N SER A 28 -45.30 -10.15 3.49
CA SER A 28 -46.66 -9.83 3.92
C SER A 28 -46.71 -8.68 4.94
N ILE A 29 -45.59 -8.41 5.63
CA ILE A 29 -45.46 -7.33 6.61
C ILE A 29 -44.36 -6.37 6.13
N PRO A 30 -44.71 -5.24 5.49
CA PRO A 30 -43.73 -4.33 4.89
C PRO A 30 -42.63 -3.84 5.85
N ALA A 31 -42.98 -3.59 7.12
CA ALA A 31 -42.00 -3.20 8.14
C ALA A 31 -40.99 -4.32 8.44
N PHE A 32 -41.43 -5.57 8.41
CA PHE A 32 -40.56 -6.73 8.62
C PHE A 32 -39.68 -7.01 7.40
N LEU A 33 -40.22 -6.84 6.18
CA LEU A 33 -39.44 -6.86 4.95
C LEU A 33 -38.33 -5.79 4.94
N ALA A 34 -38.64 -4.58 5.39
CA ALA A 34 -37.64 -3.52 5.54
C ALA A 34 -36.53 -3.93 6.52
N ALA A 35 -36.88 -4.48 7.68
CA ALA A 35 -35.92 -4.97 8.65
C ALA A 35 -35.06 -6.14 8.11
N GLN A 36 -35.64 -7.06 7.32
CA GLN A 36 -34.89 -8.13 6.65
C GLN A 36 -33.87 -7.58 5.66
N ASN A 37 -34.24 -6.57 4.86
CA ASN A 37 -33.35 -5.96 3.89
C ASN A 37 -32.19 -5.21 4.56
N ASP A 38 -32.49 -4.48 5.64
CA ASP A 38 -31.48 -3.80 6.45
C ASP A 38 -30.51 -4.80 7.07
N PHE A 39 -31.03 -5.89 7.66
CA PHE A 39 -30.23 -6.98 8.19
C PHE A 39 -29.32 -7.60 7.11
N GLY A 40 -29.88 -7.92 5.94
CA GLY A 40 -29.14 -8.48 4.81
C GLY A 40 -27.99 -7.58 4.37
N THR A 41 -28.24 -6.27 4.28
CA THR A 41 -27.23 -5.25 3.96
C THR A 41 -26.08 -5.25 4.96
N GLN A 42 -26.37 -5.38 6.27
CA GLN A 42 -25.32 -5.46 7.28
C GLN A 42 -24.50 -6.75 7.18
N VAL A 43 -25.14 -7.89 6.88
CA VAL A 43 -24.43 -9.17 6.69
C VAL A 43 -23.49 -9.11 5.48
N ASP A 44 -23.92 -8.49 4.38
CA ASP A 44 -23.07 -8.30 3.20
C ASP A 44 -21.90 -7.34 3.46
N ALA A 45 -22.15 -6.26 4.23
CA ALA A 45 -21.12 -5.35 4.68
C ALA A 45 -20.06 -6.08 5.55
N ILE A 46 -20.49 -6.89 6.52
CA ILE A 46 -19.61 -7.69 7.38
C ILE A 46 -18.72 -8.62 6.52
N GLN A 47 -19.29 -9.28 5.52
CA GLN A 47 -18.54 -10.19 4.64
C GLN A 47 -17.49 -9.44 3.79
N SER A 48 -17.90 -8.35 3.14
CA SER A 48 -17.02 -7.53 2.28
C SER A 48 -15.85 -6.92 3.07
N LEU A 49 -16.14 -6.30 4.21
CA LEU A 49 -15.12 -5.70 5.09
C LEU A 49 -14.15 -6.75 5.64
N SER A 50 -14.62 -7.97 5.89
CA SER A 50 -13.76 -9.06 6.37
C SER A 50 -12.82 -9.58 5.28
N GLN A 51 -13.28 -9.64 4.04
CA GLN A 51 -12.42 -9.96 2.89
C GLN A 51 -11.33 -8.91 2.67
N GLN A 52 -11.66 -7.63 2.86
CA GLN A 52 -10.70 -6.53 2.75
C GLN A 52 -9.53 -6.65 3.74
N LEU A 53 -9.77 -7.15 4.95
CA LEU A 53 -8.71 -7.38 5.94
C LEU A 53 -7.72 -8.47 5.51
N LEU A 54 -8.19 -9.48 4.77
CA LEU A 54 -7.38 -10.62 4.32
C LEU A 54 -6.44 -10.28 3.17
N SER A 55 -6.79 -9.31 2.31
CA SER A 55 -5.99 -8.94 1.12
C SER A 55 -4.71 -8.14 1.43
N SER A 56 -4.46 -7.75 2.67
CA SER A 56 -3.40 -6.81 3.05
C SER A 56 -1.99 -7.41 3.25
N ALA A 57 -1.79 -8.71 3.01
CA ALA A 57 -0.56 -9.44 3.35
C ALA A 57 0.64 -9.29 2.38
N GLY A 58 0.43 -8.83 1.13
CA GLY A 58 1.47 -8.80 0.08
C GLY A 58 2.55 -7.71 0.22
N THR A 59 2.30 -6.69 1.04
CA THR A 59 3.00 -5.39 1.02
C THR A 59 4.51 -5.47 1.35
N THR A 60 4.98 -6.52 2.03
CA THR A 60 6.38 -6.62 2.47
C THR A 60 7.32 -7.17 1.40
N ALA A 61 6.86 -8.14 0.59
CA ALA A 61 7.63 -8.68 -0.54
C ALA A 61 7.83 -7.60 -1.61
N ASP A 62 6.77 -6.86 -1.89
CA ASP A 62 6.77 -5.75 -2.84
C ASP A 62 7.76 -4.65 -2.43
N LYS A 63 7.84 -4.31 -1.13
CA LYS A 63 8.79 -3.29 -0.64
C LYS A 63 10.24 -3.68 -0.90
N THR A 64 10.62 -4.93 -0.66
CA THR A 64 12.00 -5.39 -0.88
C THR A 64 12.36 -5.37 -2.36
N GLN A 65 11.44 -5.79 -3.23
CA GLN A 65 11.61 -5.74 -4.67
C GLN A 65 11.76 -4.30 -5.17
N LEU A 66 10.89 -3.39 -4.71
CA LEU A 66 10.93 -1.97 -5.07
C LEU A 66 12.22 -1.30 -4.60
N ARG A 67 12.72 -1.69 -3.42
CA ARG A 67 14.02 -1.22 -2.92
C ARG A 67 15.17 -1.66 -3.83
N GLY A 68 15.13 -2.92 -4.29
CA GLY A 68 16.09 -3.45 -5.25
C GLY A 68 16.06 -2.66 -6.56
N ALA A 69 14.86 -2.46 -7.13
CA ALA A 69 14.67 -1.71 -8.37
C ALA A 69 15.18 -0.25 -8.26
N MET A 70 14.89 0.43 -7.14
CA MET A 70 15.42 1.77 -6.88
C MET A 70 16.96 1.76 -6.82
N ALA A 71 17.55 0.78 -6.13
CA ALA A 71 19.00 0.68 -6.03
C ALA A 71 19.65 0.38 -7.38
N ASP A 72 19.07 -0.51 -8.17
CA ASP A 72 19.58 -0.90 -9.49
C ASP A 72 19.48 0.26 -10.50
N ALA A 73 18.43 1.10 -10.41
CA ALA A 73 18.31 2.32 -11.21
C ALA A 73 19.29 3.43 -10.77
N ALA A 74 19.63 3.52 -9.47
CA ALA A 74 20.50 4.56 -8.92
C ALA A 74 21.98 4.35 -9.23
N VAL A 75 22.46 3.10 -9.22
CA VAL A 75 23.88 2.75 -9.42
C VAL A 75 24.50 3.30 -10.71
N PRO A 76 23.91 3.15 -11.92
CA PRO A 76 24.52 3.66 -13.14
C PRO A 76 24.63 5.19 -13.12
N ILE A 77 23.65 5.89 -12.57
CA ILE A 77 23.66 7.36 -12.44
C ILE A 77 24.77 7.80 -11.48
N ALA A 78 24.90 7.13 -10.32
CA ALA A 78 25.98 7.41 -9.37
C ALA A 78 27.38 7.14 -9.95
N ALA A 79 27.53 6.10 -10.79
CA ALA A 79 28.78 5.82 -11.48
C ALA A 79 29.13 6.93 -12.50
N ALA A 80 28.16 7.36 -13.31
CA ALA A 80 28.35 8.44 -14.28
C ALA A 80 28.70 9.78 -13.59
N MET A 81 28.02 10.11 -12.49
CA MET A 81 28.33 11.32 -11.73
C MET A 81 29.72 11.29 -11.09
N ARG A 82 30.17 10.13 -10.58
CA ARG A 82 31.54 9.98 -10.08
C ARG A 82 32.58 10.11 -11.20
N ALA A 83 32.29 9.58 -12.39
CA ALA A 83 33.16 9.76 -13.56
C ALA A 83 33.25 11.22 -13.97
N LEU A 84 32.12 11.93 -14.04
CA LEU A 84 32.08 13.36 -14.32
C LEU A 84 32.89 14.16 -13.28
N ALA A 85 32.68 13.88 -11.99
CA ALA A 85 33.41 14.52 -10.89
C ALA A 85 34.92 14.30 -10.97
N ALA A 86 35.36 13.10 -11.36
CA ALA A 86 36.77 12.79 -11.54
C ALA A 86 37.42 13.60 -12.69
N VAL A 87 36.67 13.84 -13.77
CA VAL A 87 37.13 14.65 -14.92
C VAL A 87 37.15 16.14 -14.58
N THR A 88 36.13 16.64 -13.87
CA THR A 88 36.02 18.07 -13.53
C THR A 88 36.82 18.47 -12.29
N GLY A 89 37.29 17.50 -11.49
CA GLY A 89 37.94 17.74 -10.21
C GLY A 89 36.98 18.21 -9.11
N ASP A 90 35.66 18.01 -9.29
CA ASP A 90 34.64 18.45 -8.35
C ASP A 90 34.43 17.42 -7.23
N ASN A 91 35.17 17.62 -6.12
CA ASN A 91 35.07 16.77 -4.93
C ASN A 91 33.67 16.83 -4.28
N GLN A 92 32.93 17.92 -4.45
CA GLN A 92 31.58 18.05 -3.90
C GLN A 92 30.61 17.16 -4.68
N LEU A 93 30.70 17.15 -6.01
CA LEU A 93 29.92 16.26 -6.86
C LEU A 93 30.27 14.79 -6.59
N ALA A 94 31.56 14.47 -6.38
CA ALA A 94 31.99 13.12 -6.03
C ALA A 94 31.37 12.63 -4.71
N ALA A 95 31.34 13.49 -3.68
CA ALA A 95 30.72 13.16 -2.39
C ALA A 95 29.19 13.00 -2.50
N GLN A 96 28.53 13.80 -3.33
CA GLN A 96 27.09 13.68 -3.58
C GLN A 96 26.73 12.43 -4.40
N ALA A 97 27.67 11.93 -5.21
CA ALA A 97 27.53 10.71 -6.01
C ALA A 97 27.99 9.44 -5.28
N ASP A 98 28.41 9.51 -4.02
CA ASP A 98 28.88 8.36 -3.23
C ASP A 98 27.71 7.51 -2.72
N VAL A 99 26.96 6.96 -3.67
CA VAL A 99 25.82 6.08 -3.42
C VAL A 99 26.11 4.73 -4.07
N THR A 100 26.05 3.67 -3.26
CA THR A 100 26.23 2.29 -3.72
C THR A 100 24.98 1.46 -3.48
N ARG A 101 24.83 0.38 -4.23
CA ARG A 101 23.74 -0.59 -4.02
C ARG A 101 23.62 -1.03 -2.57
N ILE A 102 24.74 -1.34 -1.93
CA ILE A 102 24.79 -1.79 -0.52
C ILE A 102 24.29 -0.69 0.41
N THR A 103 24.68 0.57 0.19
CA THR A 103 24.20 1.69 1.02
C THR A 103 22.70 1.93 0.90
N LEU A 104 22.11 1.66 -0.28
CA LEU A 104 20.67 1.79 -0.51
C LEU A 104 19.88 0.60 0.02
N ILE A 105 20.41 -0.61 -0.03
CA ILE A 105 19.74 -1.83 0.46
C ILE A 105 19.92 -2.04 1.97
N GLY A 106 21.07 -1.64 2.53
CA GLY A 106 21.40 -1.83 3.95
C GLY A 106 20.98 -0.69 4.87
N GLY A 107 20.57 0.46 4.33
CA GLY A 107 20.15 1.63 5.11
C GLY A 107 18.78 1.50 5.80
N ARG A 108 18.37 2.53 6.53
CA ARG A 108 16.97 2.68 6.97
C ARG A 108 16.09 3.02 5.77
N ASP A 109 14.83 2.58 5.78
CA ASP A 109 13.92 2.72 4.62
C ASP A 109 13.81 4.18 4.13
N THR A 110 13.59 5.13 5.05
CA THR A 110 13.50 6.57 4.71
C THR A 110 14.83 7.13 4.21
N VAL A 111 15.94 6.77 4.86
CA VAL A 111 17.29 7.21 4.49
C VAL A 111 17.68 6.70 3.10
N ALA A 112 17.27 5.49 2.73
CA ALA A 112 17.53 4.94 1.40
C ALA A 112 16.79 5.74 0.31
N ALA A 113 15.53 6.08 0.54
CA ALA A 113 14.75 6.93 -0.37
C ALA A 113 15.33 8.34 -0.46
N ASP A 114 15.68 8.96 0.68
CA ASP A 114 16.25 10.31 0.72
C ASP A 114 17.60 10.40 -0.02
N ARG A 115 18.46 9.38 0.10
CA ARG A 115 19.72 9.31 -0.65
C ARG A 115 19.50 9.17 -2.15
N ALA A 116 18.56 8.34 -2.56
CA ALA A 116 18.22 8.19 -3.98
C ALA A 116 17.62 9.50 -4.54
N ASP A 117 16.83 10.23 -3.76
CA ASP A 117 16.31 11.55 -4.12
C ASP A 117 17.39 12.61 -4.26
N GLN A 118 18.34 12.65 -3.33
CA GLN A 118 19.49 13.55 -3.41
C GLN A 118 20.31 13.26 -4.67
N LEU A 119 20.58 11.98 -4.96
CA LEU A 119 21.27 11.58 -6.18
C LEU A 119 20.50 12.02 -7.43
N HIS A 120 19.19 11.76 -7.49
CA HIS A 120 18.35 12.17 -8.61
C HIS A 120 18.37 13.70 -8.80
N ALA A 121 18.25 14.47 -7.72
CA ALA A 121 18.22 15.94 -7.79
C ALA A 121 19.52 16.50 -8.37
N VAL A 122 20.66 16.01 -7.91
CA VAL A 122 21.98 16.45 -8.42
C VAL A 122 22.20 15.95 -9.85
N ALA A 123 21.83 14.71 -10.17
CA ALA A 123 21.92 14.19 -11.52
C ALA A 123 21.07 14.99 -12.52
N THR A 124 19.89 15.46 -12.10
CA THR A 124 19.02 16.32 -12.91
C THR A 124 19.68 17.68 -13.20
N GLN A 125 20.40 18.26 -12.23
CA GLN A 125 21.14 19.51 -12.45
C GLN A 125 22.30 19.32 -13.44
N GLN A 126 22.87 18.12 -13.50
CA GLN A 126 24.00 17.76 -14.37
C GLN A 126 23.56 17.00 -15.63
N ALA A 127 22.25 16.95 -15.94
CA ALA A 127 21.71 16.04 -16.96
C ALA A 127 22.40 16.20 -18.33
N ALA A 128 22.64 17.44 -18.76
CA ALA A 128 23.33 17.73 -20.02
C ALA A 128 24.76 17.14 -20.07
N ASN A 129 25.49 17.19 -18.95
CA ASN A 129 26.86 16.69 -18.86
C ASN A 129 26.91 15.17 -18.76
N LEU A 130 25.85 14.53 -18.27
CA LEU A 130 25.78 13.08 -18.07
C LEU A 130 25.42 12.31 -19.34
N VAL A 131 24.95 13.00 -20.40
CA VAL A 131 24.65 12.39 -21.71
C VAL A 131 25.88 11.68 -22.29
N ASP A 132 27.06 12.32 -22.20
CA ASP A 132 28.33 11.76 -22.69
C ASP A 132 28.78 10.52 -21.90
N TYR A 133 28.22 10.31 -20.70
CA TYR A 133 28.47 9.16 -19.84
C TYR A 133 27.37 8.09 -19.95
N GLY A 134 26.49 8.20 -20.94
CA GLY A 134 25.44 7.22 -21.23
C GLY A 134 24.17 7.37 -20.40
N ILE A 135 24.01 8.47 -19.66
CA ILE A 135 22.80 8.76 -18.89
C ILE A 135 21.92 9.74 -19.66
N SER A 136 20.84 9.22 -20.23
CA SER A 136 19.72 10.01 -20.79
C SER A 136 18.64 10.35 -19.76
N ASP A 137 17.73 11.25 -20.12
CA ASP A 137 16.53 11.60 -19.34
C ASP A 137 15.64 10.40 -18.97
N SER A 138 15.64 9.34 -19.80
CA SER A 138 14.90 8.12 -19.50
C SER A 138 15.43 7.42 -18.24
N HIS A 139 16.73 7.48 -17.96
CA HIS A 139 17.31 6.92 -16.74
C HIS A 139 16.89 7.72 -15.50
N LEU A 140 16.90 9.05 -15.59
CA LEU A 140 16.43 9.94 -14.51
C LEU A 140 14.94 9.70 -14.23
N THR A 141 14.13 9.59 -15.27
CA THR A 141 12.69 9.29 -15.17
C THR A 141 12.46 7.92 -14.52
N THR A 142 13.25 6.91 -14.91
CA THR A 142 13.17 5.57 -14.32
C THR A 142 13.54 5.58 -12.84
N LEU A 143 14.61 6.29 -12.47
CA LEU A 143 15.01 6.44 -11.07
C LEU A 143 13.92 7.16 -10.26
N ARG A 144 13.35 8.26 -10.77
CA ARG A 144 12.24 8.97 -10.12
C ARG A 144 11.06 8.05 -9.85
N ALA A 145 10.61 7.32 -10.88
CA ALA A 145 9.49 6.39 -10.74
C ALA A 145 9.78 5.29 -9.70
N ALA A 146 11.01 4.77 -9.65
CA ALA A 146 11.40 3.77 -8.68
C ALA A 146 11.46 4.31 -7.23
N ILE A 147 11.91 5.56 -7.05
CA ILE A 147 11.91 6.26 -5.75
C ILE A 147 10.47 6.42 -5.26
N ASP A 148 9.58 6.92 -6.10
CA ASP A 148 8.19 7.21 -5.74
C ASP A 148 7.44 5.91 -5.37
N ALA A 149 7.64 4.84 -6.14
CA ALA A 149 7.07 3.53 -5.85
C ALA A 149 7.60 2.95 -4.54
N TYR A 150 8.91 3.06 -4.27
CA TYR A 150 9.48 2.61 -3.00
C TYR A 150 8.97 3.43 -1.81
N ARG A 151 8.91 4.77 -1.91
CA ARG A 151 8.34 5.65 -0.87
C ARG A 151 6.89 5.29 -0.57
N ALA A 152 6.08 5.04 -1.60
CA ALA A 152 4.70 4.59 -1.43
C ALA A 152 4.64 3.26 -0.66
N ALA A 153 5.50 2.29 -1.00
CA ALA A 153 5.60 1.02 -0.29
C ALA A 153 6.11 1.14 1.15
N VAL A 154 6.95 2.13 1.46
CA VAL A 154 7.38 2.43 2.84
C VAL A 154 6.22 2.97 3.69
N GLN A 155 5.33 3.77 3.09
CA GLN A 155 4.15 4.34 3.76
C GLN A 155 2.96 3.36 3.83
N ALA A 156 2.87 2.42 2.89
CA ALA A 156 1.75 1.48 2.76
C ALA A 156 1.41 0.70 4.05
N PRO A 157 2.37 0.23 4.88
CA PRO A 157 2.05 -0.44 6.15
C PRO A 157 1.28 0.45 7.13
N GLN A 158 1.65 1.72 7.26
CA GLN A 158 0.96 2.65 8.16
C GLN A 158 -0.45 2.94 7.65
N GLN A 159 -0.60 3.15 6.35
CA GLN A 159 -1.91 3.32 5.70
C GLN A 159 -2.78 2.07 5.86
N THR A 160 -2.19 0.89 5.71
CA THR A 160 -2.88 -0.39 5.90
C THR A 160 -3.32 -0.58 7.35
N ILE A 161 -2.49 -0.22 8.34
CA ILE A 161 -2.86 -0.30 9.75
C ILE A 161 -4.03 0.64 10.06
N ALA A 162 -3.95 1.90 9.61
CA ALA A 162 -5.02 2.88 9.81
C ALA A 162 -6.32 2.46 9.12
N ALA A 163 -6.24 1.99 7.87
CA ALA A 163 -7.38 1.48 7.12
C ALA A 163 -7.98 0.23 7.80
N ASN A 164 -7.14 -0.73 8.22
CA ASN A 164 -7.60 -1.93 8.91
C ASN A 164 -8.24 -1.60 10.27
N ALA A 165 -7.76 -0.58 10.99
CA ALA A 165 -8.38 -0.11 12.22
C ALA A 165 -9.79 0.46 11.95
N ALA A 166 -9.93 1.30 10.92
CA ALA A 166 -11.24 1.82 10.50
C ALA A 166 -12.20 0.71 10.05
N VAL A 167 -11.73 -0.24 9.24
CA VAL A 167 -12.51 -1.41 8.80
C VAL A 167 -12.97 -2.27 9.99
N ARG A 168 -12.12 -2.46 11.01
CA ARG A 168 -12.52 -3.19 12.24
C ARG A 168 -13.62 -2.48 13.02
N VAL A 169 -13.60 -1.14 13.07
CA VAL A 169 -14.69 -0.35 13.66
C VAL A 169 -15.98 -0.56 12.85
N GLN A 170 -15.91 -0.45 11.52
CA GLN A 170 -17.07 -0.66 10.65
C GLN A 170 -17.67 -2.07 10.77
N ILE A 171 -16.83 -3.10 10.94
CA ILE A 171 -17.31 -4.46 11.22
C ILE A 171 -18.09 -4.49 12.55
N ASN A 172 -17.57 -3.87 13.61
CA ASN A 172 -18.27 -3.81 14.90
C ASN A 172 -19.62 -3.10 14.78
N ASP A 173 -19.67 -1.98 14.06
CA ASP A 173 -20.89 -1.20 13.84
C ASP A 173 -21.92 -2.02 13.06
N ALA A 174 -21.50 -2.73 12.00
CA ALA A 174 -22.37 -3.60 11.24
C ALA A 174 -22.92 -4.77 12.08
N PHE A 175 -22.11 -5.37 12.96
CA PHE A 175 -22.58 -6.37 13.93
C PHE A 175 -23.60 -5.80 14.92
N SER A 176 -23.44 -4.55 15.35
CA SER A 176 -24.37 -3.86 16.25
C SER A 176 -25.69 -3.56 15.55
N ALA A 177 -25.63 -3.01 14.33
CA ALA A 177 -26.78 -2.71 13.50
C ALA A 177 -27.58 -3.97 13.15
N ALA A 178 -26.91 -5.05 12.72
CA ALA A 178 -27.54 -6.33 12.45
C ALA A 178 -28.22 -6.93 13.69
N ASN A 179 -27.63 -6.75 14.88
CA ASN A 179 -28.26 -7.22 16.11
C ASN A 179 -29.51 -6.43 16.46
N LYS A 180 -29.48 -5.10 16.26
CA LYS A 180 -30.61 -4.21 16.51
C LYS A 180 -31.81 -4.52 15.61
N THR A 181 -31.59 -5.02 14.39
CA THR A 181 -32.69 -5.47 13.52
C THR A 181 -33.34 -6.78 13.96
N LEU A 182 -32.69 -7.55 14.85
CA LEU A 182 -33.19 -8.83 15.35
C LEU A 182 -33.86 -8.74 16.73
N THR A 183 -33.82 -7.58 17.39
CA THR A 183 -34.39 -7.33 18.72
C THR A 183 -35.53 -6.32 18.65
#